data_AF-A0A2V8N5C2-F1
#
_entry.id   AF-A0A2V8N5C2-F1
#
_cell.length_a   1.000
_cell.length_b   1.000
_cell.length_c   1.000
_cell.angle_alpha   90.00
_cell.angle_beta   90.00
_cell.angle_gamma   90.00
#
_symmetry.space_group_name_H-M   'P 1'
#
loop_
_entity.id
_entity.type
_entity.pdbx_description
1 polymer ?
#
loop_
_entity_poly.entity_id
_entity_poly.type
_entity_poly.pdbx_seq_one_letter_code
_entity_poly.pdbx_strand_id
1 'polypeptide(L)'
;MRNCAAAFILGIGLFILPLSAQQTVPFRNGIPVAPPGVPVPPLPDKPVEYQTGEGQNIRVVVVARGLSHPWGLAFLPDGAMLVTERTGKLRIIRNGILDPEPVAGVPAVRAAGLCGLFDVLLHPRFAENRFVYLTYDKPRGERGAVLAVARGKWDGRALAEVHDIFVTGDDTNCVSRVVFGRDGMLYLSTFGAQGTNAQNPNSHAGKVLRLRDDGTTPEDNPFFGKPGYKPEIYTLGHRSPQGLAVHPGTGQVWEVEMGPNGGDELNVLRPGANCGIDLFANRDRVEPAVLGHDGALTLGPSQPTLSSS
;
A
#
# COMPACT_ATOMS: atom_id res chain seq x y z
N MET A 1 -72.10 -11.55 37.09
CA MET A 1 -71.78 -10.29 36.37
C MET A 1 -70.26 -10.18 36.22
N ARG A 2 -69.81 -9.68 35.05
CA ARG A 2 -68.43 -9.46 34.58
C ARG A 2 -67.76 -10.61 33.83
N ASN A 3 -68.05 -10.64 32.53
CA ASN A 3 -67.09 -10.96 31.48
C ASN A 3 -65.88 -10.02 31.54
N CYS A 4 -64.68 -10.52 31.28
CA CYS A 4 -63.61 -9.75 30.65
C CYS A 4 -62.75 -10.71 29.80
N ALA A 5 -62.82 -10.49 28.49
CA ALA A 5 -62.08 -11.20 27.46
C ALA A 5 -60.58 -10.83 27.49
N ALA A 6 -59.71 -11.82 27.28
CA ALA A 6 -58.30 -11.62 27.03
C ALA A 6 -58.10 -11.19 25.56
N ALA A 7 -57.64 -9.96 25.36
CA ALA A 7 -57.22 -9.47 24.06
C ALA A 7 -55.77 -9.92 23.78
N PHE A 8 -55.61 -10.82 22.81
CA PHE A 8 -54.30 -11.09 22.20
C PHE A 8 -53.98 -9.95 21.23
N ILE A 9 -52.99 -9.11 21.57
CA ILE A 9 -52.42 -8.15 20.64
C ILE A 9 -51.41 -8.90 19.78
N LEU A 10 -51.79 -9.18 18.53
CA LEU A 10 -50.89 -9.68 17.50
C LEU A 10 -50.02 -8.51 17.02
N GLY A 11 -48.84 -8.33 17.63
CA GLY A 11 -47.86 -7.36 17.18
C GLY A 11 -47.22 -7.82 15.87
N ILE A 12 -47.71 -7.30 14.74
CA ILE A 12 -47.04 -7.44 13.44
C ILE A 12 -45.77 -6.58 13.51
N GLY A 13 -44.64 -7.21 13.83
CA GLY A 13 -43.31 -6.61 13.72
C GLY A 13 -43.01 -6.38 12.25
N LEU A 14 -43.08 -5.12 11.81
CA LEU A 14 -42.66 -4.71 10.48
C LEU A 14 -41.13 -4.84 10.41
N PHE A 15 -40.64 -5.95 9.87
CA PHE A 15 -39.24 -6.10 9.47
C PHE A 15 -38.97 -5.13 8.33
N ILE A 16 -38.42 -3.95 8.64
CA ILE A 16 -37.85 -3.05 7.64
C ILE A 16 -36.53 -3.69 7.21
N LEU A 17 -36.57 -4.45 6.10
CA LEU A 17 -35.37 -4.81 5.36
C LEU A 17 -34.73 -3.51 4.84
N PRO A 18 -33.46 -3.21 5.14
CA PRO A 18 -32.74 -2.16 4.44
C PRO A 18 -32.39 -2.70 3.05
N LEU A 19 -33.38 -2.78 2.16
CA LEU A 19 -33.11 -2.93 0.74
C LEU A 19 -32.62 -1.57 0.24
N SER A 20 -31.38 -1.54 -0.23
CA SER A 20 -30.72 -0.44 -0.96
C SER A 20 -29.96 0.57 -0.11
N ALA A 21 -28.73 0.20 0.27
CA ALA A 21 -27.64 1.17 0.44
C ALA A 21 -26.59 1.03 -0.68
N GLN A 22 -26.99 0.55 -1.86
CA GLN A 22 -26.14 0.67 -3.04
C GLN A 22 -26.40 2.06 -3.62
N GLN A 23 -25.45 2.96 -3.40
CA GLN A 23 -25.48 4.32 -3.95
C GLN A 23 -25.78 4.25 -5.45
N THR A 24 -26.80 4.95 -5.92
CA THR A 24 -27.04 5.16 -7.34
C THR A 24 -25.88 5.99 -7.91
N VAL A 25 -24.95 5.33 -8.61
CA VAL A 25 -23.82 6.01 -9.25
C VAL A 25 -24.34 6.64 -10.55
N PRO A 26 -24.28 7.96 -10.72
CA PRO A 26 -24.73 8.61 -11.94
C PRO A 26 -23.83 8.20 -13.11
N PHE A 27 -24.40 7.96 -14.29
CA PHE A 27 -23.63 7.63 -15.50
C PHE A 27 -23.52 8.85 -16.42
N ARG A 28 -22.37 9.04 -17.06
CA ARG A 28 -22.17 9.99 -18.16
C ARG A 28 -21.59 9.23 -19.35
N ASN A 29 -22.29 9.24 -20.48
CA ASN A 29 -21.94 8.49 -21.69
C ASN A 29 -21.75 6.98 -21.46
N GLY A 30 -22.56 6.37 -20.59
CA GLY A 30 -22.45 4.95 -20.25
C GLY A 30 -21.29 4.61 -19.29
N ILE A 31 -20.58 5.61 -18.77
CA ILE A 31 -19.50 5.44 -17.79
C ILE A 31 -19.98 5.93 -16.42
N PRO A 32 -19.85 5.14 -15.34
CA PRO A 32 -20.11 5.60 -13.99
C PRO A 32 -19.27 6.85 -13.67
N VAL A 33 -19.93 7.92 -13.23
CA VAL A 33 -19.29 9.13 -12.74
C VAL A 33 -19.04 8.92 -11.25
N ALA A 34 -17.77 8.89 -10.88
CA ALA A 34 -17.40 8.87 -9.46
C ALA A 34 -18.09 10.05 -8.75
N PRO A 35 -18.69 9.85 -7.57
CA PRO A 35 -19.22 10.95 -6.78
C PRO A 35 -18.16 12.06 -6.63
N PRO A 36 -18.56 13.34 -6.60
CA PRO A 36 -17.65 14.41 -6.19
C PRO A 36 -16.97 14.00 -4.88
N GLY A 37 -15.64 14.02 -4.84
CA GLY A 37 -14.88 13.65 -3.65
C GLY A 37 -15.35 14.46 -2.45
N VAL A 38 -15.27 13.86 -1.25
CA VAL A 38 -15.58 14.56 0.00
C VAL A 38 -14.72 15.84 0.05
N PRO A 39 -15.30 17.04 0.22
CA PRO A 39 -14.54 18.27 0.36
C PRO A 39 -13.50 18.11 1.47
N VAL A 40 -12.22 18.28 1.14
CA VAL A 40 -11.15 18.18 2.14
C VAL A 40 -11.11 19.50 2.91
N PRO A 41 -11.46 19.52 4.22
CA PRO A 41 -11.39 20.74 5.02
C PRO A 41 -9.93 21.21 5.14
N PRO A 42 -9.68 22.51 5.38
CA PRO A 42 -8.33 23.00 5.65
C PRO A 42 -7.75 22.32 6.89
N LEU A 43 -6.44 22.13 6.91
CA LEU A 43 -5.73 21.54 8.05
C LEU A 43 -5.87 22.44 9.30
N PRO A 44 -6.23 21.88 10.47
CA PRO A 44 -6.54 22.66 11.68
C PRO A 44 -5.31 23.32 12.31
N ASP A 45 -5.46 24.52 12.85
CA ASP A 45 -4.34 25.26 13.48
C ASP A 45 -3.97 24.76 14.88
N LYS A 46 -4.92 24.09 15.55
CA LYS A 46 -4.74 23.51 16.87
C LYS A 46 -4.92 21.99 16.80
N PRO A 47 -4.33 21.23 17.74
CA PRO A 47 -4.63 19.81 17.89
C PRO A 47 -6.14 19.55 17.98
N VAL A 48 -6.59 18.49 17.32
CA VAL A 48 -7.98 18.04 17.36
C VAL A 48 -8.04 16.72 18.12
N GLU A 49 -8.98 16.60 19.05
CA GLU A 49 -9.25 15.37 19.78
C GLU A 49 -10.45 14.66 19.15
N TYR A 50 -10.29 13.39 18.80
CA TYR A 50 -11.34 12.53 18.28
C TYR A 50 -11.62 11.42 19.27
N GLN A 51 -12.90 11.19 19.58
CA GLN A 51 -13.32 9.97 20.27
C GLN A 51 -13.60 8.90 19.23
N THR A 52 -12.97 7.74 19.35
CA THR A 52 -13.26 6.59 18.48
C THR A 52 -14.50 5.85 19.00
N GLY A 53 -15.17 5.11 18.10
CA GLY A 53 -16.26 4.22 18.50
C GLY A 53 -15.83 3.12 19.49
N GLU A 54 -14.53 2.80 19.51
CA GLU A 54 -13.90 1.82 20.40
C GLU A 54 -13.40 2.44 21.73
N GLY A 55 -13.77 3.71 22.00
CA GLY A 55 -13.52 4.37 23.29
C GLY A 55 -12.10 4.91 23.50
N GLN A 56 -11.22 4.88 22.49
CA GLN A 56 -9.92 5.54 22.55
C GLN A 56 -10.05 7.01 22.13
N ASN A 57 -9.27 7.88 22.77
CA ASN A 57 -9.13 9.26 22.34
C ASN A 57 -7.89 9.39 21.44
N ILE A 58 -8.08 9.92 20.23
CA ILE A 58 -7.01 10.19 19.27
C ILE A 58 -6.79 11.70 19.20
N ARG A 59 -5.58 12.12 19.56
CA ARG A 59 -5.11 13.50 19.36
C ARG A 59 -4.39 13.62 18.02
N VAL A 60 -4.92 14.43 17.11
CA VAL A 60 -4.33 14.72 15.80
C VAL A 60 -3.67 16.09 15.83
N VAL A 61 -2.39 16.15 15.48
CA VAL A 61 -1.59 17.38 15.44
C VAL A 61 -1.00 17.57 14.06
N VAL A 62 -1.16 18.76 13.48
CA VAL A 62 -0.48 19.12 12.23
C VAL A 62 0.99 19.33 12.51
N VAL A 63 1.84 18.42 12.00
CA VAL A 63 3.30 18.48 12.18
C VAL A 63 3.95 19.45 11.19
N ALA A 64 3.51 19.45 9.93
CA ALA A 64 4.03 20.33 8.88
C ALA A 64 2.95 20.64 7.83
N ARG A 65 3.17 21.69 7.04
CA ARG A 65 2.29 22.16 5.96
C ARG A 65 3.12 22.41 4.70
N GLY A 66 2.46 22.57 3.56
CA GLY A 66 3.11 22.93 2.29
C GLY A 66 3.71 21.76 1.51
N LEU A 67 3.42 20.52 1.93
CA LEU A 67 3.77 19.32 1.17
C LEU A 67 2.85 19.18 -0.06
N SER A 68 3.39 18.71 -1.17
CA SER A 68 2.66 18.41 -2.41
C SER A 68 2.64 16.90 -2.67
N HIS A 69 1.49 16.27 -2.45
CA HIS A 69 1.31 14.82 -2.63
C HIS A 69 2.39 13.97 -1.91
N PRO A 70 2.56 14.10 -0.57
CA PRO A 70 3.52 13.28 0.16
C PRO A 70 3.17 11.79 0.05
N TRP A 71 4.18 10.92 -0.03
CA TRP A 71 3.99 9.49 -0.27
C TRP A 71 4.66 8.59 0.79
N GLY A 72 5.94 8.80 1.05
CA GLY A 72 6.75 8.05 2.01
C GLY A 72 7.43 8.97 3.02
N LEU A 73 7.78 8.40 4.18
CA LEU A 73 8.38 9.11 5.30
C LEU A 73 9.44 8.24 5.97
N ALA A 74 10.60 8.81 6.26
CA ALA A 74 11.62 8.19 7.08
C ALA A 74 12.14 9.15 8.15
N PHE A 75 12.22 8.67 9.39
CA PHE A 75 12.81 9.42 10.51
C PHE A 75 14.33 9.31 10.48
N LEU A 76 15.02 10.45 10.49
CA LEU A 76 16.45 10.55 10.70
C LEU A 76 16.80 10.40 12.20
N PRO A 77 18.03 9.98 12.55
CA PRO A 77 18.43 9.82 13.95
C PRO A 77 18.38 11.10 14.80
N ASP A 78 18.43 12.27 14.17
CA ASP A 78 18.32 13.59 14.81
C ASP A 78 16.87 14.04 15.02
N GLY A 79 15.88 13.21 14.67
CA GLY A 79 14.45 13.52 14.76
C GLY A 79 13.89 14.30 13.56
N ALA A 80 14.72 14.67 12.59
CA ALA A 80 14.23 15.20 11.33
C ALA A 80 13.53 14.10 10.51
N MET A 81 12.74 14.51 9.53
CA MET A 81 12.00 13.59 8.67
C MET A 81 12.31 13.85 7.21
N LEU A 82 12.69 12.81 6.47
CA LEU A 82 12.71 12.81 5.02
C LEU A 82 11.32 12.43 4.50
N VAL A 83 10.75 13.24 3.61
CA VAL A 83 9.41 13.02 3.04
C VAL A 83 9.50 13.04 1.53
N THR A 84 9.06 11.98 0.87
CA THR A 84 8.94 11.97 -0.59
C THR A 84 7.63 12.62 -1.01
N GLU A 85 7.70 13.45 -2.05
CA GLU A 85 6.56 14.00 -2.75
C GLU A 85 6.46 13.32 -4.10
N ARG A 86 5.28 12.81 -4.45
CA ARG A 86 5.05 12.09 -5.71
C ARG A 86 5.42 12.90 -6.95
N THR A 87 5.50 14.23 -6.83
CA THR A 87 5.99 15.14 -7.86
C THR A 87 7.48 14.99 -8.20
N GLY A 88 8.22 14.11 -7.52
CA GLY A 88 9.64 13.84 -7.78
C GLY A 88 10.60 14.53 -6.82
N LYS A 89 10.11 15.06 -5.70
CA LYS A 89 10.93 15.81 -4.74
C LYS A 89 11.09 15.03 -3.45
N LEU A 90 12.30 15.01 -2.90
CA LEU A 90 12.54 14.64 -1.52
C LEU A 90 12.57 15.92 -0.68
N ARG A 91 11.83 15.94 0.42
CA ARG A 91 11.70 17.07 1.33
C ARG A 91 12.26 16.70 2.68
N ILE A 92 12.59 17.71 3.48
CA ILE A 92 12.99 17.52 4.86
C ILE A 92 12.16 18.41 5.79
N ILE A 93 11.70 17.82 6.88
CA ILE A 93 11.01 18.53 7.96
C ILE A 93 11.92 18.48 9.19
N ARG A 94 12.23 19.64 9.76
CA ARG A 94 12.99 19.77 11.01
C ARG A 94 12.17 20.56 12.01
N ASN A 95 11.94 20.01 13.20
CA ASN A 95 11.19 20.68 14.27
C ASN A 95 9.81 21.20 13.80
N GLY A 96 9.10 20.42 12.97
CA GLY A 96 7.80 20.78 12.40
C GLY A 96 7.85 21.81 11.24
N ILE A 97 9.04 22.24 10.82
CA ILE A 97 9.22 23.19 9.74
C ILE A 97 9.69 22.46 8.49
N LEU A 98 8.92 22.60 7.40
CA LEU A 98 9.30 22.12 6.07
C LEU A 98 10.39 23.03 5.50
N ASP A 99 11.52 22.44 5.11
CA ASP A 99 12.59 23.16 4.42
C ASP A 99 12.06 23.71 3.08
N PRO A 100 12.24 25.00 2.78
CA PRO A 100 11.76 25.60 1.54
C PRO A 100 12.36 24.93 0.31
N GLU A 101 13.63 24.51 0.40
CA GLU A 101 14.33 23.86 -0.69
C GLU A 101 14.18 22.33 -0.61
N PRO A 102 13.91 21.65 -1.72
CA PRO A 102 13.97 20.19 -1.75
C PRO A 102 15.41 19.70 -1.58
N VAL A 103 15.54 18.48 -1.07
CA VAL A 103 16.80 17.75 -0.98
C VAL A 103 17.35 17.52 -2.39
N ALA A 104 18.60 17.94 -2.62
CA ALA A 104 19.29 17.72 -3.88
C ALA A 104 19.77 16.27 -4.04
N GLY A 105 20.02 15.85 -5.29
CA GLY A 105 20.56 14.53 -5.62
C GLY A 105 19.51 13.44 -5.91
N VAL A 106 18.23 13.74 -5.76
CA VAL A 106 17.15 12.83 -6.18
C VAL A 106 17.24 12.56 -7.69
N PRO A 107 17.12 11.30 -8.15
CA PRO A 107 17.11 10.98 -9.58
C PRO A 107 15.99 11.68 -10.35
N ALA A 108 16.12 11.75 -11.67
CA ALA A 108 15.02 12.22 -12.51
C ALA A 108 13.82 11.27 -12.40
N VAL A 109 12.63 11.81 -12.12
CA VAL A 109 11.40 11.06 -11.88
C VAL A 109 10.34 11.38 -12.93
N ARG A 110 9.68 10.35 -13.46
CA ARG A 110 8.47 10.53 -14.29
C ARG A 110 7.23 10.63 -13.41
N ALA A 111 6.87 11.84 -12.99
CA ALA A 111 5.65 12.08 -12.22
C ALA A 111 4.42 12.30 -13.13
N ALA A 112 3.45 11.38 -13.08
CA ALA A 112 2.21 11.48 -13.85
C ALA A 112 1.07 10.67 -13.19
N GLY A 113 -0.07 11.30 -12.90
CA GLY A 113 -1.19 10.61 -12.24
C GLY A 113 -0.79 10.06 -10.86
N LEU A 114 -0.83 8.73 -10.71
CA LEU A 114 -0.40 8.00 -9.50
C LEU A 114 1.08 7.62 -9.50
N CYS A 115 1.82 7.96 -10.55
CA CYS A 115 3.23 7.68 -10.75
C CYS A 115 4.11 8.80 -10.21
N GLY A 116 5.32 8.46 -9.77
CA GLY A 116 6.30 9.44 -9.32
C GLY A 116 7.39 8.88 -8.39
N LEU A 117 7.75 9.68 -7.39
CA LEU A 117 8.64 9.28 -6.31
C LEU A 117 7.80 8.67 -5.20
N PHE A 118 8.12 7.43 -4.81
CA PHE A 118 7.35 6.67 -3.85
C PHE A 118 8.06 6.64 -2.51
N ASP A 119 8.71 5.55 -2.15
CA ASP A 119 9.17 5.34 -0.80
C ASP A 119 10.53 5.99 -0.52
N VAL A 120 10.79 6.26 0.75
CA VAL A 120 12.11 6.59 1.28
C VAL A 120 12.39 5.69 2.47
N LEU A 121 13.56 5.05 2.46
CA LEU A 121 13.96 4.09 3.49
C LEU A 121 15.41 4.33 3.89
N LEU A 122 15.68 4.31 5.20
CA LEU A 122 17.05 4.34 5.71
C LEU A 122 17.59 2.91 5.83
N HIS A 123 18.87 2.73 5.58
CA HIS A 123 19.54 1.47 5.87
C HIS A 123 19.47 1.13 7.38
N PRO A 124 19.38 -0.16 7.80
CA PRO A 124 19.35 -0.52 9.22
C PRO A 124 20.60 -0.05 9.99
N ARG A 125 21.75 0.00 9.30
CA ARG A 125 23.03 0.58 9.76
C ARG A 125 23.24 2.04 9.34
N PHE A 126 22.18 2.84 9.25
CA PHE A 126 22.25 4.23 8.76
C PHE A 126 23.27 5.09 9.52
N ALA A 127 23.42 4.86 10.83
CA ALA A 127 24.41 5.58 11.65
C ALA A 127 25.86 5.39 11.16
N GLU A 128 26.16 4.26 10.52
CA GLU A 128 27.49 3.92 10.01
C GLU A 128 27.67 4.30 8.54
N ASN A 129 26.70 3.97 7.69
CA ASN A 129 26.86 4.05 6.24
C ASN A 129 26.09 5.19 5.56
N ARG A 130 25.13 5.81 6.29
CA ARG A 130 24.31 6.93 5.81
C ARG A 130 23.51 6.62 4.54
N PHE A 131 23.22 5.36 4.24
CA PHE A 131 22.50 5.00 3.02
C PHE A 131 20.99 5.27 3.11
N VAL A 132 20.48 5.95 2.10
CA VAL A 132 19.06 6.21 1.85
C VAL A 132 18.66 5.53 0.55
N TYR A 133 17.51 4.88 0.56
CA TYR A 133 16.92 4.21 -0.57
C TYR A 133 15.67 4.98 -1.01
N LEU A 134 15.48 5.11 -2.32
CA LEU A 134 14.31 5.72 -2.93
C LEU A 134 13.71 4.75 -3.94
N THR A 135 12.40 4.53 -3.88
CA THR A 135 11.68 3.84 -4.96
C THR A 135 10.99 4.88 -5.84
N TYR A 136 11.10 4.75 -7.16
CA TYR A 136 10.59 5.77 -8.07
C TYR A 136 10.33 5.25 -9.48
N ASP A 137 9.50 5.97 -10.21
CA ASP A 137 9.30 5.76 -11.64
C ASP A 137 10.42 6.43 -12.45
N LYS A 138 11.39 5.62 -12.86
CA LYS A 138 12.51 6.04 -13.71
C LYS A 138 12.04 6.25 -15.15
N PRO A 139 12.28 7.44 -15.76
CA PRO A 139 11.93 7.69 -17.15
C PRO A 139 12.55 6.67 -18.11
N ARG A 140 11.74 6.15 -19.04
CA ARG A 140 12.17 5.25 -20.12
C ARG A 140 11.50 5.69 -21.43
N GLY A 141 12.29 6.24 -22.34
CA GLY A 141 11.77 6.89 -23.55
C GLY A 141 10.92 8.13 -23.22
N GLU A 142 10.13 8.61 -24.18
CA GLU A 142 9.38 9.87 -24.03
C GLU A 142 8.20 9.78 -23.05
N ARG A 143 7.54 8.62 -23.01
CA ARG A 143 6.30 8.44 -22.23
C ARG A 143 6.32 7.24 -21.30
N GLY A 144 7.35 6.40 -21.31
CA GLY A 144 7.44 5.21 -20.47
C GLY A 144 8.16 5.48 -19.15
N ALA A 145 7.95 4.57 -18.19
CA ALA A 145 8.80 4.47 -17.02
C ALA A 145 8.93 3.01 -16.58
N VAL A 146 9.97 2.75 -15.81
CA VAL A 146 10.21 1.49 -15.11
C VAL A 146 10.38 1.80 -13.63
N LEU A 147 10.03 0.86 -12.76
CA LEU A 147 10.26 1.02 -11.33
C LEU A 147 11.75 0.83 -11.08
N ALA A 148 12.34 1.72 -10.31
CA ALA A 148 13.72 1.64 -9.89
C ALA A 148 13.86 1.83 -8.38
N VAL A 149 14.92 1.24 -7.83
CA VAL A 149 15.41 1.51 -6.48
C VAL A 149 16.75 2.20 -6.63
N ALA A 150 16.82 3.46 -6.21
CA ALA A 150 18.07 4.20 -6.10
C ALA A 150 18.60 4.14 -4.67
N ARG A 151 19.92 4.08 -4.52
CA ARG A 151 20.63 4.23 -3.24
C ARG A 151 21.56 5.44 -3.32
N GLY A 152 21.53 6.28 -2.30
CA GLY A 152 22.44 7.41 -2.13
C GLY A 152 22.96 7.51 -0.70
N LYS A 153 24.02 8.29 -0.50
CA LYS A 153 24.54 8.64 0.83
C LYS A 153 24.00 9.99 1.29
N TRP A 154 23.46 10.03 2.50
CA TRP A 154 22.96 11.25 3.12
C TRP A 154 24.08 12.03 3.82
N ASP A 155 24.41 13.21 3.30
CA ASP A 155 25.43 14.09 3.87
C ASP A 155 24.91 15.03 4.97
N GLY A 156 23.60 15.02 5.24
CA GLY A 156 22.92 15.93 6.17
C GLY A 156 22.03 16.98 5.50
N ARG A 157 22.20 17.18 4.19
CA ARG A 157 21.47 18.16 3.37
C ARG A 157 21.05 17.62 2.00
N ALA A 158 21.87 16.79 1.37
CA ALA A 158 21.70 16.25 0.04
C ALA A 158 21.96 14.73 0.00
N LEU A 159 21.55 14.10 -1.10
CA LEU A 159 21.96 12.75 -1.46
C LEU A 159 23.16 12.81 -2.41
N ALA A 160 24.25 12.16 -2.02
CA ALA A 160 25.46 11.99 -2.83
C ALA A 160 25.57 10.54 -3.34
N GLU A 161 26.41 10.32 -4.36
CA GLU A 161 26.71 8.99 -4.91
C GLU A 161 25.45 8.19 -5.32
N VAL A 162 24.42 8.88 -5.80
CA VAL A 162 23.13 8.28 -6.12
C VAL A 162 23.23 7.44 -7.39
N HIS A 163 22.89 6.17 -7.28
CA HIS A 163 22.81 5.23 -8.40
C HIS A 163 21.68 4.23 -8.20
N ASP A 164 21.18 3.69 -9.30
CA ASP A 164 20.20 2.61 -9.26
C ASP A 164 20.89 1.32 -8.84
N ILE A 165 20.32 0.65 -7.84
CA ILE A 165 20.73 -0.69 -7.42
C ILE A 165 19.84 -1.77 -8.03
N PHE A 166 18.62 -1.40 -8.43
CA PHE A 166 17.69 -2.31 -9.09
C PHE A 166 16.77 -1.52 -10.03
N VAL A 167 16.48 -2.09 -11.20
CA VAL A 167 15.56 -1.53 -12.20
C VAL A 167 14.72 -2.66 -12.77
N THR A 168 13.40 -2.53 -12.74
CA THR A 168 12.51 -3.54 -13.31
C THR A 168 12.66 -3.60 -14.83
N GLY A 169 12.67 -4.82 -15.38
CA GLY A 169 12.65 -5.05 -16.83
C GLY A 169 11.34 -4.69 -17.54
N ASP A 170 10.22 -4.62 -16.81
CA ASP A 170 8.91 -4.27 -17.38
C ASP A 170 8.58 -2.80 -17.12
N ASP A 171 7.77 -2.22 -18.00
CA ASP A 171 7.16 -0.91 -17.76
C ASP A 171 6.30 -0.98 -16.49
N THR A 172 6.49 0.00 -15.62
CA THR A 172 5.78 0.07 -14.34
C THR A 172 4.39 0.67 -14.54
N ASN A 173 3.45 0.12 -13.78
CA ASN A 173 2.19 0.77 -13.44
C ASN A 173 2.24 0.98 -11.93
N CYS A 174 1.74 2.08 -11.41
CA CYS A 174 2.47 2.80 -10.37
C CYS A 174 2.08 2.44 -8.93
N VAL A 175 2.97 2.72 -7.97
CA VAL A 175 3.01 2.38 -6.53
C VAL A 175 4.11 1.37 -6.26
N SER A 176 4.96 1.69 -5.27
CA SER A 176 5.96 0.76 -4.76
C SER A 176 6.36 1.13 -3.34
N ARG A 177 6.34 0.15 -2.44
CA ARG A 177 6.84 0.23 -1.08
C ARG A 177 8.10 -0.62 -0.95
N VAL A 178 9.04 -0.19 -0.12
CA VAL A 178 10.22 -0.99 0.24
C VAL A 178 10.43 -1.03 1.74
N VAL A 179 10.79 -2.19 2.29
CA VAL A 179 11.17 -2.37 3.69
C VAL A 179 12.40 -3.27 3.82
N PHE A 180 13.18 -3.08 4.88
CA PHE A 180 14.18 -4.06 5.29
C PHE A 180 13.52 -5.12 6.17
N GLY A 181 13.60 -6.39 5.76
CA GLY A 181 13.22 -7.52 6.59
C GLY A 181 14.20 -7.75 7.74
N ARG A 182 13.81 -8.62 8.69
CA ARG A 182 14.72 -9.02 9.79
C ARG A 182 15.95 -9.79 9.34
N ASP A 183 15.88 -10.36 8.15
CA ASP A 183 16.98 -11.06 7.48
C ASP A 183 17.98 -10.09 6.82
N GLY A 184 17.76 -8.78 6.92
CA GLY A 184 18.63 -7.76 6.34
C GLY A 184 18.42 -7.55 4.84
N MET A 185 17.40 -8.17 4.24
CA MET A 185 17.09 -8.03 2.82
C MET A 185 16.04 -6.95 2.58
N LEU A 186 16.07 -6.34 1.40
CA LEU A 186 15.03 -5.45 0.90
C LEU A 186 13.85 -6.28 0.38
N TYR A 187 12.63 -5.92 0.78
CA TYR A 187 11.38 -6.39 0.20
C TYR A 187 10.74 -5.24 -0.55
N LEU A 188 10.57 -5.39 -1.86
CA LEU A 188 10.10 -4.35 -2.78
C LEU A 188 8.78 -4.77 -3.42
N SER A 189 7.72 -3.97 -3.25
CA SER A 189 6.45 -4.21 -3.93
C SER A 189 6.43 -3.64 -5.34
N THR A 190 5.78 -4.36 -6.25
CA THR A 190 5.55 -3.93 -7.63
C THR A 190 4.08 -4.10 -7.98
N PHE A 191 3.52 -3.14 -8.72
CA PHE A 191 2.13 -3.17 -9.14
C PHE A 191 1.88 -4.25 -10.21
N GLY A 192 0.73 -4.91 -10.15
CA GLY A 192 0.29 -6.00 -11.02
C GLY A 192 0.03 -5.63 -12.47
N ALA A 193 -0.32 -4.37 -12.71
CA ALA A 193 -0.98 -3.94 -13.94
C ALA A 193 -2.29 -4.74 -14.19
N GLN A 194 -2.99 -4.48 -15.28
CA GLN A 194 -4.14 -5.32 -15.68
C GLN A 194 -3.64 -6.52 -16.50
N GLY A 195 -4.31 -7.67 -16.34
CA GLY A 195 -4.02 -8.89 -17.11
C GLY A 195 -2.99 -9.80 -16.45
N THR A 196 -2.58 -10.85 -17.16
CA THR A 196 -1.93 -12.04 -16.60
C THR A 196 -0.48 -11.86 -16.10
N ASN A 197 0.09 -10.64 -16.15
CA ASN A 197 1.49 -10.40 -15.81
C ASN A 197 1.78 -10.63 -14.32
N ALA A 198 0.81 -10.38 -13.43
CA ALA A 198 0.92 -10.71 -12.01
C ALA A 198 1.21 -12.21 -11.79
N GLN A 199 0.65 -13.07 -12.65
CA GLN A 199 0.86 -14.52 -12.66
C GLN A 199 2.07 -14.97 -13.49
N ASN A 200 2.56 -14.14 -14.42
CA ASN A 200 3.73 -14.46 -15.24
C ASN A 200 5.02 -14.45 -14.37
N PRO A 201 5.72 -15.60 -14.23
CA PRO A 201 6.94 -15.69 -13.43
C PRO A 201 8.15 -15.01 -14.07
N ASN A 202 8.08 -14.66 -15.36
CA ASN A 202 9.11 -13.90 -16.07
C ASN A 202 8.79 -12.40 -16.15
N SER A 203 7.82 -11.90 -15.36
CA SER A 203 7.50 -10.47 -15.24
C SER A 203 7.76 -9.95 -13.83
N HIS A 204 8.13 -8.68 -13.73
CA HIS A 204 8.20 -7.92 -12.50
C HIS A 204 6.86 -7.34 -12.06
N ALA A 205 5.80 -7.36 -12.87
CA ALA A 205 4.52 -6.81 -12.46
C ALA A 205 3.85 -7.70 -11.41
N GLY A 206 3.33 -7.12 -10.34
CA GLY A 206 2.48 -7.82 -9.36
C GLY A 206 3.25 -8.79 -8.49
N LYS A 207 4.40 -8.35 -8.00
CA LYS A 207 5.33 -9.14 -7.21
C LYS A 207 5.65 -8.43 -5.91
N VAL A 208 6.11 -9.20 -4.94
CA VAL A 208 7.07 -8.69 -3.96
C VAL A 208 8.41 -9.34 -4.28
N LEU A 209 9.42 -8.50 -4.49
CA LEU A 209 10.78 -8.91 -4.79
C LEU A 209 11.61 -8.91 -3.49
N ARG A 210 12.57 -9.82 -3.38
CA ARG A 210 13.54 -9.86 -2.27
C ARG A 210 14.96 -9.70 -2.81
N LEU A 211 15.62 -8.63 -2.37
CA LEU A 211 16.93 -8.18 -2.86
C LEU A 211 17.89 -8.00 -1.68
N ARG A 212 19.19 -8.07 -1.92
CA ARG A 212 20.21 -7.59 -0.97
C ARG A 212 20.19 -6.06 -0.91
N ASP A 213 20.90 -5.49 0.06
CA ASP A 213 21.00 -4.03 0.25
C ASP A 213 21.74 -3.29 -0.90
N ASP A 214 22.42 -4.03 -1.77
CA ASP A 214 23.04 -3.58 -3.02
C ASP A 214 22.22 -3.88 -4.28
N GLY A 215 21.00 -4.41 -4.12
CA GLY A 215 20.06 -4.73 -5.20
C GLY A 215 20.31 -6.06 -5.89
N THR A 216 21.35 -6.82 -5.51
CA THR A 216 21.58 -8.17 -6.06
C THR A 216 20.61 -9.19 -5.47
N THR A 217 20.40 -10.30 -6.19
CA THR A 217 19.45 -11.33 -5.77
C THR A 217 20.07 -12.30 -4.76
N PRO A 218 19.43 -12.56 -3.61
CA PRO A 218 19.84 -13.62 -2.70
C PRO A 218 19.68 -15.02 -3.32
N GLU A 219 20.66 -15.90 -3.12
CA GLU A 219 20.65 -17.28 -3.66
C GLU A 219 19.60 -18.18 -2.99
N ASP A 220 19.16 -17.82 -1.77
CA ASP A 220 18.11 -18.50 -1.01
C ASP A 220 16.70 -18.04 -1.41
N ASN A 221 16.56 -17.18 -2.43
CA ASN A 221 15.25 -16.82 -2.97
C ASN A 221 14.51 -18.05 -3.54
N PRO A 222 13.17 -18.10 -3.42
CA PRO A 222 12.37 -19.29 -3.72
C PRO A 222 12.42 -19.72 -5.20
N PHE A 223 12.80 -18.82 -6.10
CA PHE A 223 12.90 -19.08 -7.53
C PHE A 223 14.31 -18.89 -8.09
N PHE A 224 15.32 -18.76 -7.23
CA PHE A 224 16.70 -18.65 -7.67
C PHE A 224 17.12 -19.87 -8.49
N GLY A 225 17.70 -19.64 -9.67
CA GLY A 225 18.12 -20.69 -10.61
C GLY A 225 16.98 -21.47 -11.29
N LYS A 226 15.70 -21.14 -11.04
CA LYS A 226 14.56 -21.83 -11.65
C LYS A 226 14.33 -21.31 -13.09
N PRO A 227 14.40 -22.17 -14.13
CA PRO A 227 14.19 -21.74 -15.51
C PRO A 227 12.83 -21.06 -15.72
N GLY A 228 12.83 -19.92 -16.42
CA GLY A 228 11.62 -19.15 -16.73
C GLY A 228 11.09 -18.26 -15.60
N TYR A 229 11.77 -18.20 -14.45
CA TYR A 229 11.44 -17.30 -13.35
C TYR A 229 12.48 -16.21 -13.22
N LYS A 230 12.05 -15.00 -12.84
CA LYS A 230 12.99 -13.99 -12.35
C LYS A 230 13.45 -14.35 -10.93
N PRO A 231 14.76 -14.45 -10.67
CA PRO A 231 15.28 -14.98 -9.41
C PRO A 231 14.98 -14.10 -8.19
N GLU A 232 14.74 -12.80 -8.39
CA GLU A 232 14.41 -11.81 -7.35
C GLU A 232 12.99 -11.92 -6.81
N ILE A 233 12.11 -12.69 -7.45
CA ILE A 233 10.72 -12.86 -7.01
C ILE A 233 10.70 -13.60 -5.66
N TYR A 234 10.06 -12.99 -4.67
CA TYR A 234 9.76 -13.63 -3.37
C TYR A 234 8.32 -14.16 -3.34
N THR A 235 7.35 -13.35 -3.78
CA THR A 235 5.95 -13.74 -3.98
C THR A 235 5.43 -13.14 -5.27
N LEU A 236 4.40 -13.78 -5.86
CA LEU A 236 3.74 -13.31 -7.07
C LEU A 236 2.22 -13.27 -6.92
N GLY A 237 1.52 -12.75 -7.93
CA GLY A 237 0.06 -12.68 -7.94
C GLY A 237 -0.52 -11.52 -7.14
N HIS A 238 0.20 -10.41 -7.06
CA HIS A 238 -0.26 -9.17 -6.41
C HIS A 238 -0.89 -8.21 -7.44
N ARG A 239 -1.94 -7.49 -7.05
CA ARG A 239 -2.59 -6.44 -7.84
C ARG A 239 -1.98 -5.08 -7.62
N SER A 240 -2.06 -4.57 -6.40
CA SER A 240 -1.73 -3.18 -6.06
C SER A 240 -1.18 -3.09 -4.64
N PRO A 241 0.01 -3.67 -4.40
CA PRO A 241 0.61 -3.72 -3.07
C PRO A 241 1.13 -2.35 -2.63
N GLN A 242 0.33 -1.66 -1.81
CA GLN A 242 0.54 -0.28 -1.34
C GLN A 242 1.39 -0.21 -0.08
N GLY A 243 1.24 -1.20 0.80
CA GLY A 243 1.88 -1.23 2.10
C GLY A 243 2.71 -2.49 2.28
N LEU A 244 3.89 -2.33 2.89
CA LEU A 244 4.68 -3.39 3.47
C LEU A 244 5.11 -2.96 4.87
N ALA A 245 5.07 -3.88 5.82
CA ALA A 245 5.58 -3.66 7.16
C ALA A 245 6.16 -4.94 7.74
N VAL A 246 7.24 -4.83 8.50
CA VAL A 246 7.77 -5.95 9.27
C VAL A 246 7.03 -6.02 10.60
N HIS A 247 6.34 -7.14 10.83
CA HIS A 247 5.63 -7.36 12.08
C HIS A 247 6.63 -7.43 13.26
N PRO A 248 6.49 -6.59 14.30
CA PRO A 248 7.53 -6.40 15.33
C PRO A 248 7.66 -7.58 16.30
N GLY A 249 6.71 -8.51 16.36
CA GLY A 249 6.86 -9.75 17.14
C GLY A 249 7.55 -10.83 16.33
N THR A 250 6.92 -11.22 15.23
CA THR A 250 7.29 -12.40 14.43
C THR A 250 8.39 -12.12 13.41
N GLY A 251 8.57 -10.87 12.99
CA GLY A 251 9.52 -10.51 11.93
C GLY A 251 9.03 -10.82 10.51
N GLN A 252 7.79 -11.29 10.37
CA GLN A 252 7.19 -11.55 9.07
C GLN A 252 6.89 -10.24 8.36
N VAL A 253 7.05 -10.22 7.04
CA VAL A 253 6.62 -9.09 6.22
C VAL A 253 5.13 -9.23 5.93
N TRP A 254 4.38 -8.23 6.33
CA TRP A 254 2.95 -8.08 6.05
C TRP A 254 2.79 -7.10 4.89
N GLU A 255 1.78 -7.33 4.09
CA GLU A 255 1.50 -6.61 2.86
C GLU A 255 0.02 -6.22 2.83
N VAL A 256 -0.28 -5.02 2.33
CA VAL A 256 -1.67 -4.60 2.08
C VAL A 256 -1.82 -4.11 0.65
N GLU A 257 -2.85 -4.60 -0.02
CA GLU A 257 -3.15 -4.24 -1.39
C GLU A 257 -4.60 -3.87 -1.63
N MET A 258 -4.80 -3.05 -2.67
CA MET A 258 -6.12 -2.66 -3.13
C MET A 258 -6.65 -3.68 -4.14
N GLY A 259 -7.87 -4.16 -3.91
CA GLY A 259 -8.65 -4.94 -4.86
C GLY A 259 -9.26 -4.07 -5.98
N PRO A 260 -10.00 -4.65 -6.93
CA PRO A 260 -10.67 -3.90 -8.00
C PRO A 260 -11.87 -3.09 -7.49
N ASN A 261 -12.99 -3.75 -7.17
CA ASN A 261 -14.24 -3.15 -6.69
C ASN A 261 -14.54 -3.67 -5.28
N GLY A 262 -13.60 -3.45 -4.35
CA GLY A 262 -13.52 -4.18 -3.08
C GLY A 262 -12.60 -5.40 -3.19
N GLY A 263 -12.46 -6.14 -2.09
CA GLY A 263 -11.45 -7.20 -1.97
C GLY A 263 -10.05 -6.66 -1.70
N ASP A 264 -9.95 -5.60 -0.90
CA ASP A 264 -8.67 -5.17 -0.35
C ASP A 264 -8.17 -6.23 0.63
N GLU A 265 -6.87 -6.51 0.60
CA GLU A 265 -6.29 -7.65 1.31
C GLU A 265 -5.21 -7.22 2.31
N LEU A 266 -5.07 -8.03 3.35
CA LEU A 266 -3.91 -8.06 4.23
C LEU A 266 -3.26 -9.43 4.11
N ASN A 267 -2.04 -9.47 3.60
CA ASN A 267 -1.31 -10.70 3.32
C ASN A 267 -0.08 -10.83 4.24
N VAL A 268 0.20 -12.05 4.67
CA VAL A 268 1.49 -12.39 5.32
C VAL A 268 2.36 -13.09 4.29
N LEU A 269 3.46 -12.44 3.89
CA LEU A 269 4.28 -12.93 2.79
C LEU A 269 5.05 -14.20 3.18
N ARG A 270 4.95 -15.22 2.34
CA ARG A 270 5.67 -16.50 2.48
C ARG A 270 6.50 -16.77 1.23
N PRO A 271 7.73 -17.30 1.34
CA PRO A 271 8.57 -17.54 0.17
C PRO A 271 7.86 -18.41 -0.86
N GLY A 272 7.81 -17.95 -2.11
CA GLY A 272 7.24 -18.67 -3.25
C GLY A 272 5.71 -18.67 -3.30
N ALA A 273 5.02 -18.00 -2.39
CA ALA A 273 3.57 -17.93 -2.38
C ALA A 273 3.03 -17.16 -3.60
N ASN A 274 1.84 -17.58 -4.02
CA ASN A 274 1.03 -16.91 -5.04
C ASN A 274 -0.21 -16.31 -4.37
N CYS A 275 -0.32 -14.99 -4.39
CA CYS A 275 -1.40 -14.21 -3.79
C CYS A 275 -2.66 -14.13 -4.66
N GLY A 276 -2.65 -14.77 -5.84
CA GLY A 276 -3.88 -15.24 -6.47
C GLY A 276 -4.69 -14.21 -7.26
N ILE A 277 -4.24 -12.96 -7.41
CA ILE A 277 -4.92 -12.04 -8.34
C ILE A 277 -4.97 -12.67 -9.74
N ASP A 278 -6.12 -12.52 -10.41
CA ASP A 278 -6.52 -13.16 -11.67
C ASP A 278 -6.84 -14.67 -11.64
N LEU A 279 -6.58 -15.39 -10.54
CA LEU A 279 -7.10 -16.75 -10.33
C LEU A 279 -8.45 -16.74 -9.60
N PHE A 280 -8.65 -15.80 -8.69
CA PHE A 280 -9.86 -15.69 -7.85
C PHE A 280 -10.73 -14.46 -8.14
N ALA A 281 -10.24 -13.52 -8.96
CA ALA A 281 -10.99 -12.32 -9.34
C ALA A 281 -12.22 -12.60 -10.24
N ASN A 282 -12.48 -13.87 -10.59
CA ASN A 282 -13.60 -14.28 -11.44
C ASN A 282 -14.45 -15.45 -10.90
N ARG A 283 -14.35 -15.80 -9.61
CA ARG A 283 -15.32 -16.70 -8.93
C ARG A 283 -15.41 -16.43 -7.43
N ASP A 284 -16.61 -16.09 -6.96
CA ASP A 284 -17.33 -16.47 -5.73
C ASP A 284 -16.65 -17.19 -4.54
N ARG A 285 -15.35 -17.14 -4.31
CA ARG A 285 -14.71 -17.69 -3.10
C ARG A 285 -13.39 -16.98 -2.77
N VAL A 286 -13.50 -15.96 -1.94
CA VAL A 286 -12.49 -15.69 -0.90
C VAL A 286 -13.29 -15.71 0.40
N GLU A 287 -12.91 -16.57 1.35
CA GLU A 287 -13.39 -16.38 2.72
C GLU A 287 -12.65 -15.16 3.26
N PRO A 288 -13.33 -14.02 3.48
CA PRO A 288 -12.68 -12.87 4.06
C PRO A 288 -12.30 -13.24 5.49
N ALA A 289 -11.03 -13.02 5.86
CA ALA A 289 -10.67 -12.93 7.26
C ALA A 289 -11.31 -11.66 7.82
N VAL A 290 -12.44 -11.80 8.50
CA VAL A 290 -13.08 -10.70 9.24
C VAL A 290 -12.38 -10.59 10.60
N LEU A 291 -11.85 -9.41 10.92
CA LEU A 291 -11.46 -9.08 12.29
C LEU A 291 -12.73 -9.02 13.15
N GLY A 292 -12.89 -9.98 14.05
CA GLY A 292 -13.94 -9.94 15.07
C GLY A 292 -13.71 -8.78 16.03
N HIS A 293 -14.80 -8.24 16.61
CA HIS A 293 -14.77 -7.18 17.64
C HIS A 293 -13.97 -7.56 18.90
N ASP A 294 -13.53 -8.81 19.03
CA ASP A 294 -12.70 -9.34 20.13
C ASP A 294 -11.21 -9.49 19.76
N GLY A 295 -10.81 -9.11 18.55
CA GLY A 295 -9.42 -9.21 18.08
C GLY A 295 -8.96 -10.64 17.77
N ALA A 296 -9.88 -11.62 17.73
CA ALA A 296 -9.59 -12.97 17.27
C ALA A 296 -9.85 -13.13 15.77
N LEU A 297 -8.94 -13.81 15.06
CA LEU A 297 -9.17 -14.29 13.70
C LEU A 297 -10.11 -15.50 13.76
N THR A 298 -11.37 -15.32 13.37
CA THR A 298 -12.32 -16.41 13.21
C THR A 298 -12.74 -16.56 11.75
N LEU A 299 -12.73 -17.80 11.24
CA LEU A 299 -13.34 -18.14 9.96
C LEU A 299 -14.86 -17.97 10.09
N GLY A 300 -15.46 -17.09 9.29
CA GLY A 300 -16.90 -16.84 9.30
C GLY A 300 -17.67 -17.93 8.54
N PRO A 301 -18.89 -18.31 8.96
CA PRO A 301 -19.67 -19.29 8.22
C PRO A 301 -20.19 -18.72 6.89
N SER A 302 -20.12 -19.54 5.84
CA SER A 302 -20.67 -19.25 4.51
C SER A 302 -22.17 -18.93 4.55
N GLN A 303 -22.59 -17.80 3.95
CA GLN A 303 -24.01 -17.54 3.69
C GLN A 303 -24.47 -18.23 2.40
N PRO A 304 -25.67 -18.84 2.38
CA PRO A 304 -26.21 -19.47 1.17
C PRO A 304 -26.74 -18.41 0.19
N THR A 305 -26.42 -18.59 -1.08
CA THR A 305 -26.87 -17.75 -2.20
C THR A 305 -28.34 -18.02 -2.54
N LEU A 306 -29.17 -16.98 -2.60
CA LEU A 306 -30.45 -17.03 -3.30
C LEU A 306 -30.20 -16.88 -4.81
N SER A 307 -30.49 -17.93 -5.57
CA SER A 307 -30.48 -17.91 -7.03
C SER A 307 -31.73 -17.19 -7.55
N SER A 308 -31.57 -16.15 -8.36
CA SER A 308 -32.64 -15.67 -9.25
C SER A 308 -32.36 -16.15 -10.67
N SER A 309 -33.26 -16.98 -11.17
CA SER A 309 -33.50 -17.32 -12.58
C SER A 309 -33.71 -16.10 -13.46
#